data_AF-A0A1F6NPU3-F1
#
_entry.id   AF-A0A1F6NPU3-F1
#
_cell.length_a   1.000
_cell.length_b   1.000
_cell.length_c   1.000
_cell.angle_alpha   90.00
_cell.angle_beta   90.00
_cell.angle_gamma   90.00
#
_symmetry.space_group_name_H-M   'P 1'
#
loop_
_entity.id
_entity.type
_entity.pdbx_description
1 polymer ?
#
loop_
_entity_poly.entity_id
_entity_poly.type
_entity_poly.pdbx_seq_one_letter_code
_entity_poly.pdbx_strand_id
1 'polypeptide(L)'
;MILRKHKKIDLVLLVFGTIAFFVIISVSVILYLLFNKYYQKNNNASVDTTQTSYQNQENTLPQVSPEQLKANYKSEIKKQIFFVENSNLDIIELAHQLENNLLQIRVPAEDRENFLDVTLQVVRIEKQSLDTDVSVSKQKILQMLNDLVY
;
A
#
# COMPACT_ATOMS: atom_id res chain seq x y z
N MET A 1 29.68 16.96 -56.44
CA MET A 1 28.25 17.36 -56.45
C MET A 1 27.44 16.18 -55.94
N ILE A 2 27.14 16.12 -54.64
CA ILE A 2 26.36 15.02 -54.05
C ILE A 2 24.89 15.39 -54.20
N LEU A 3 24.22 14.82 -55.20
CA LEU A 3 22.76 14.91 -55.30
C LEU A 3 22.14 14.17 -54.12
N ARG A 4 21.71 14.91 -53.09
CA ARG A 4 20.80 14.38 -52.06
C ARG A 4 19.48 14.04 -52.75
N LYS A 5 19.27 12.75 -53.07
CA LYS A 5 17.95 12.24 -53.47
C LYS A 5 17.00 12.47 -52.30
N HIS A 6 16.08 13.43 -52.44
CA HIS A 6 14.96 13.59 -51.51
C HIS A 6 14.10 12.32 -51.59
N LYS A 7 14.28 11.43 -50.61
CA LYS A 7 13.46 10.24 -50.44
C LYS A 7 12.05 10.75 -50.08
N LYS A 8 11.09 10.58 -50.99
CA LYS A 8 9.68 10.93 -50.72
C LYS A 8 9.24 10.02 -49.57
N ILE A 9 9.02 10.62 -48.40
CA ILE A 9 8.49 9.89 -47.25
C ILE A 9 7.07 9.51 -47.63
N ASP A 10 6.79 8.21 -47.66
CA ASP A 10 5.45 7.70 -47.93
C ASP A 10 4.51 8.21 -46.83
N LEU A 11 3.36 8.78 -47.22
CA LEU A 11 2.39 9.37 -46.30
C LEU A 11 1.95 8.34 -45.25
N VAL A 12 1.84 7.07 -45.66
CA VAL A 12 1.52 5.95 -44.78
C VAL A 12 2.61 5.77 -43.71
N LEU A 13 3.89 5.83 -44.10
CA LEU A 13 5.01 5.72 -43.17
C LEU A 13 5.10 6.91 -42.21
N LEU A 14 4.67 8.10 -42.67
CA LEU A 14 4.54 9.27 -41.81
C LEU A 14 3.43 9.08 -40.77
N VAL A 15 2.27 8.56 -41.16
CA VAL A 15 1.15 8.28 -40.23
C VAL A 15 1.50 7.17 -39.23
N PHE A 16 2.13 6.08 -39.67
CA PHE A 16 2.60 5.05 -38.72
C PHE A 16 3.72 5.58 -37.81
N GLY A 17 4.59 6.43 -38.34
CA GLY A 17 5.64 7.09 -37.56
C GLY A 17 5.08 8.00 -36.47
N THR A 18 4.04 8.79 -36.76
CA THR A 18 3.41 9.67 -35.75
C THR A 18 2.70 8.85 -34.68
N ILE A 19 2.00 7.78 -35.04
CA ILE A 19 1.34 6.90 -34.06
C ILE A 19 2.39 6.24 -33.14
N ALA A 20 3.45 5.67 -33.72
CA ALA A 20 4.53 5.08 -32.93
C ALA A 20 5.21 6.10 -32.01
N PHE A 21 5.40 7.33 -32.48
CA PHE A 21 5.96 8.42 -31.69
C PHE A 21 5.09 8.77 -30.48
N PHE A 22 3.77 8.83 -30.64
CA PHE A 22 2.85 9.04 -29.51
C PHE A 22 2.92 7.91 -28.49
N VAL A 23 2.99 6.65 -28.93
CA VAL A 23 3.14 5.50 -28.03
C VAL A 23 4.45 5.58 -27.24
N ILE A 24 5.56 5.90 -27.91
CA ILE A 24 6.87 6.05 -27.27
C ILE A 24 6.87 7.19 -26.24
N ILE A 25 6.24 8.33 -26.55
CA ILE A 25 6.09 9.45 -25.61
C ILE A 25 5.27 9.01 -24.41
N SER A 26 4.11 8.38 -24.61
CA SER A 26 3.26 7.92 -23.51
C SER A 26 4.00 6.97 -22.57
N VAL A 27 4.73 5.99 -23.10
CA VAL A 27 5.56 5.07 -22.30
C VAL A 27 6.68 5.82 -21.57
N SER A 28 7.33 6.77 -22.24
CA SER A 28 8.40 7.58 -21.64
C SER A 28 7.91 8.48 -20.51
N VAL A 29 6.71 9.06 -20.62
CA VAL A 29 6.09 9.86 -19.55
C VAL A 29 5.74 8.98 -18.36
N ILE A 30 5.20 7.78 -18.57
CA ILE A 30 4.88 6.82 -17.50
C ILE A 30 6.15 6.40 -16.77
N LEU A 31 7.22 6.06 -17.51
CA LEU A 31 8.54 5.76 -16.95
C LEU A 31 9.10 6.96 -16.19
N TYR A 32 9.01 8.16 -16.77
CA TYR A 32 9.46 9.39 -16.12
C TYR A 32 8.71 9.63 -14.81
N LEU A 33 7.38 9.45 -14.75
CA LEU A 33 6.62 9.60 -13.51
C LEU A 33 6.97 8.53 -12.47
N LEU A 34 7.20 7.28 -12.90
CA LEU A 34 7.64 6.20 -12.02
C LEU A 34 9.01 6.48 -11.42
N PHE A 35 9.99 6.88 -12.24
CA PHE A 35 11.33 7.22 -11.78
C PHE A 35 11.38 8.54 -11.03
N ASN A 36 10.66 9.59 -11.47
CA ASN A 36 10.63 10.88 -10.78
C ASN A 36 9.95 10.77 -9.40
N LYS A 37 8.93 9.92 -9.23
CA LYS A 37 8.38 9.59 -7.90
C LYS A 37 9.41 8.88 -7.01
N TYR A 38 10.30 8.10 -7.60
CA TYR A 38 11.41 7.44 -6.89
C TYR A 38 12.54 8.43 -6.53
N TYR A 39 12.88 9.36 -7.43
CA TYR A 39 13.93 10.37 -7.21
C TYR A 39 13.48 11.57 -6.36
N GLN A 40 12.22 12.00 -6.41
CA GLN A 40 11.70 13.04 -5.50
C GLN A 40 11.59 12.57 -4.05
N LYS A 41 11.55 11.25 -3.79
CA LYS A 41 11.73 10.71 -2.43
C LYS A 41 13.16 10.92 -1.90
N ASN A 42 14.13 11.13 -2.78
CA ASN A 42 15.56 11.23 -2.43
C ASN A 42 16.19 12.62 -2.64
N ASN A 43 15.54 13.56 -3.35
CA ASN A 43 16.17 14.83 -3.75
C ASN A 43 15.53 16.11 -3.20
N ASN A 44 14.55 16.02 -2.29
CA ASN A 44 14.05 17.20 -1.54
C ASN A 44 14.84 17.45 -0.25
N ALA A 45 16.14 17.17 -0.26
CA ALA A 45 17.03 17.42 0.87
C ALA A 45 18.30 18.13 0.39
N SER A 46 18.20 19.46 0.24
CA SER A 46 19.26 20.48 0.29
C SER A 46 18.58 21.79 -0.17
N VAL A 47 18.54 22.89 0.59
CA VAL A 47 19.67 23.68 1.10
C VAL A 47 19.10 24.63 2.18
N ASP A 48 19.56 24.58 3.43
CA ASP A 48 20.42 25.63 4.01
C ASP A 48 20.84 25.34 5.47
N THR A 49 22.16 25.25 5.61
CA THR A 49 23.08 25.34 6.75
C THR A 49 22.56 25.84 8.11
N THR A 50 22.57 24.99 9.14
CA THR A 50 23.32 25.18 10.41
C THR A 50 23.20 23.96 11.34
N GLN A 51 24.35 23.35 11.64
CA GLN A 51 24.68 22.62 12.86
C GLN A 51 23.55 21.80 13.54
N THR A 52 23.48 20.51 13.21
CA THR A 52 23.44 19.46 14.24
C THR A 52 23.74 18.12 13.60
N SER A 53 24.66 17.38 14.22
CA SER A 53 25.01 16.02 13.88
C SER A 53 23.75 15.14 13.89
N TYR A 54 23.33 14.64 12.72
CA TYR A 54 22.35 13.55 12.66
C TYR A 54 22.97 12.36 11.95
N GLN A 55 23.09 11.31 12.76
CA GLN A 55 23.36 9.95 12.38
C GLN A 55 22.60 9.58 11.11
N ASN A 56 23.22 8.73 10.30
CA ASN A 56 22.50 7.80 9.44
C ASN A 56 21.41 7.11 10.27
N GLN A 57 20.19 7.63 10.28
CA GLN A 57 19.01 6.82 10.50
C GLN A 57 18.71 6.18 9.15
N GLU A 58 19.51 5.16 8.84
CA GLU A 58 18.92 3.95 8.29
C GLU A 58 17.65 3.72 9.10
N ASN A 59 16.48 3.73 8.44
CA ASN A 59 15.26 3.27 9.06
C ASN A 59 15.41 1.74 9.20
N THR A 60 16.36 1.33 10.04
CA THR A 60 16.48 -0.01 10.58
C THR A 60 15.26 -0.13 11.47
N LEU A 61 14.14 -0.52 10.83
CA LEU A 61 13.13 -1.28 11.53
C LEU A 61 13.91 -2.27 12.40
N PRO A 62 13.72 -2.27 13.74
CA PRO A 62 14.50 -3.14 14.61
C PRO A 62 14.43 -4.53 14.02
N GLN A 63 15.59 -5.19 13.87
CA GLN A 63 15.66 -6.54 13.34
C GLN A 63 15.04 -7.45 14.41
N VAL A 64 13.71 -7.51 14.40
CA VAL A 64 12.92 -8.25 15.37
C VAL A 64 13.14 -9.72 15.08
N SER A 65 13.55 -10.49 16.08
CA SER A 65 13.69 -11.94 15.89
C SER A 65 12.33 -12.54 15.45
N PRO A 66 12.31 -13.64 14.69
CA PRO A 66 11.05 -14.25 14.25
C PRO A 66 10.06 -14.53 15.40
N GLU A 67 10.60 -14.92 16.57
CA GLU A 67 9.82 -15.15 17.79
C GLU A 67 9.23 -13.86 18.38
N GLN A 68 10.04 -12.79 18.43
CA GLN A 68 9.57 -11.48 18.85
C GLN A 68 8.54 -10.91 17.86
N LEU A 69 8.69 -11.16 16.56
CA LEU A 69 7.74 -10.73 15.54
C LEU A 69 6.39 -11.43 15.75
N LYS A 70 6.41 -12.74 16.03
CA LYS A 70 5.20 -13.52 16.32
C LYS A 70 4.52 -13.07 17.62
N ALA A 71 5.29 -12.79 18.67
CA ALA A 71 4.77 -12.26 19.91
C ALA A 71 4.14 -10.86 19.74
N ASN A 72 4.83 -9.98 19.01
CA ASN A 72 4.34 -8.63 18.70
C ASN A 72 3.07 -8.71 17.83
N TYR A 73 3.06 -9.56 16.81
CA TYR A 73 1.89 -9.82 15.98
C TYR A 73 0.68 -10.22 16.84
N LYS A 74 0.80 -11.26 17.68
CA LYS A 74 -0.29 -11.68 18.57
C LYS A 74 -0.72 -10.58 19.53
N SER A 75 0.22 -9.79 20.04
CA SER A 75 -0.10 -8.65 20.90
C SER A 75 -0.88 -7.56 20.16
N GLU A 76 -0.50 -7.23 18.93
CA GLU A 76 -1.22 -6.24 18.12
C GLU A 76 -2.62 -6.73 17.75
N ILE A 77 -2.80 -8.00 17.39
CA ILE A 77 -4.13 -8.58 17.14
C ILE A 77 -5.01 -8.51 18.41
N LYS A 78 -4.45 -8.81 19.59
CA LYS A 78 -5.19 -8.68 20.86
C LYS A 78 -5.62 -7.24 21.15
N LYS A 79 -4.81 -6.25 20.80
CA LYS A 79 -5.22 -4.84 20.89
C LYS A 79 -6.40 -4.54 19.97
N GLN A 80 -6.43 -5.13 18.78
CA GLN A 80 -7.56 -4.96 17.86
C GLN A 80 -8.82 -5.66 18.38
N ILE A 81 -8.71 -6.86 18.97
CA ILE A 81 -9.84 -7.53 19.63
C ILE A 81 -10.41 -6.63 20.73
N PHE A 82 -9.56 -6.13 21.62
CA PHE A 82 -9.97 -5.23 22.70
C PHE A 82 -10.62 -3.94 22.17
N PHE A 83 -10.05 -3.35 21.11
CA PHE A 83 -10.62 -2.18 20.45
C PHE A 83 -12.04 -2.47 19.96
N VAL A 84 -12.25 -3.59 19.26
CA VAL A 84 -13.57 -3.97 18.77
C VAL A 84 -14.53 -4.21 19.94
N GLU A 85 -14.16 -5.00 20.96
CA GLU A 85 -15.01 -5.29 22.12
C GLU A 85 -15.54 -4.02 22.80
N ASN A 86 -14.64 -3.08 23.07
CA ASN A 86 -14.93 -1.87 23.85
C ASN A 86 -15.39 -0.68 23.00
N SER A 87 -15.42 -0.82 21.68
CA SER A 87 -15.86 0.24 20.79
C SER A 87 -17.40 0.36 20.79
N ASN A 88 -17.86 1.60 20.94
CA ASN A 88 -19.25 2.02 20.78
C ASN A 88 -19.50 2.67 19.41
N LEU A 89 -18.53 2.58 18.50
CA LEU A 89 -18.64 3.15 17.16
C LEU A 89 -19.67 2.37 16.34
N ASP A 90 -20.19 3.03 15.31
CA ASP A 90 -20.97 2.32 14.29
C ASP A 90 -20.08 1.30 13.55
N ILE A 91 -20.71 0.33 12.89
CA ILE A 91 -19.98 -0.77 12.25
C ILE A 91 -19.10 -0.31 11.08
N ILE A 92 -19.47 0.78 10.40
CA ILE A 92 -18.73 1.29 9.24
C ILE A 92 -17.45 1.96 9.73
N GLU A 93 -17.56 2.87 10.70
CA GLU A 93 -16.45 3.55 11.34
C GLU A 93 -15.55 2.55 12.08
N LEU A 94 -16.13 1.57 12.78
CA LEU A 94 -15.37 0.50 13.44
C LEU A 94 -14.57 -0.32 12.43
N ALA A 95 -15.18 -0.74 11.32
CA ALA A 95 -14.49 -1.51 10.28
C ALA A 95 -13.40 -0.68 9.60
N HIS A 96 -13.66 0.61 9.33
CA HIS A 96 -12.69 1.50 8.71
C HIS A 96 -11.47 1.77 9.61
N GLN A 97 -11.70 2.03 10.90
CA GLN A 97 -10.60 2.21 11.86
C GLN A 97 -9.84 0.90 12.07
N LEU A 98 -10.54 -0.23 12.11
CA LEU A 98 -9.92 -1.55 12.22
C LEU A 98 -9.06 -1.89 11.00
N GLU A 99 -9.53 -1.64 9.78
CA GLU A 99 -8.74 -1.83 8.55
C GLU A 99 -7.44 -1.04 8.63
N ASN A 100 -7.51 0.25 8.96
CA ASN A 100 -6.34 1.11 9.07
C ASN A 100 -5.35 0.60 10.12
N ASN A 101 -5.84 0.10 11.26
CA ASN A 101 -4.99 -0.46 12.30
C ASN A 101 -4.34 -1.78 11.84
N LEU A 102 -5.09 -2.66 11.18
CA LEU A 102 -4.59 -3.94 10.67
C LEU A 102 -3.47 -3.72 9.63
N LEU A 103 -3.62 -2.77 8.71
CA LEU A 103 -2.61 -2.48 7.68
C LEU A 103 -1.25 -2.03 8.25
N GLN A 104 -1.20 -1.59 9.51
CA GLN A 104 0.03 -1.19 10.19
C GLN A 104 0.74 -2.35 10.91
N ILE A 105 0.09 -3.50 11.06
CA ILE A 105 0.64 -4.66 11.77
C ILE A 105 1.67 -5.38 10.90
N ARG A 106 2.83 -5.68 11.49
CA ARG A 106 3.83 -6.53 10.84
C ARG A 106 3.46 -8.00 11.03
N VAL A 107 3.29 -8.70 9.91
CA VAL A 107 2.77 -10.08 9.92
C VAL A 107 3.89 -11.09 9.63
N PRO A 108 4.05 -12.14 10.47
CA PRO A 108 4.92 -13.27 10.19
C PRO A 108 4.55 -13.93 8.85
N ALA A 109 5.54 -14.47 8.13
CA ALA A 109 5.29 -15.04 6.79
C ALA A 109 4.24 -16.16 6.79
N GLU A 110 4.19 -16.95 7.87
CA GLU A 110 3.27 -18.07 8.08
C GLU A 110 1.80 -17.62 8.15
N ASP A 111 1.55 -16.44 8.71
CA ASP A 111 0.20 -15.97 9.04
C ASP A 111 -0.35 -14.95 8.01
N ARG A 112 0.44 -14.61 6.98
CA ARG A 112 0.09 -13.54 6.02
C ARG A 112 -1.20 -13.80 5.25
N GLU A 113 -1.43 -15.04 4.83
CA GLU A 113 -2.59 -15.38 4.01
C GLU A 113 -3.88 -15.26 4.83
N ASN A 114 -3.90 -15.88 6.01
CA ASN A 114 -5.03 -15.78 6.94
C ASN A 114 -5.28 -14.33 7.37
N PHE A 115 -4.22 -13.58 7.67
CA PHE A 115 -4.33 -12.17 8.02
C PHE A 115 -4.92 -11.32 6.88
N LEU A 116 -4.48 -11.56 5.65
CA LEU A 116 -5.01 -10.85 4.48
C LEU A 116 -6.48 -11.20 4.26
N ASP A 117 -6.86 -12.47 4.37
CA ASP A 117 -8.26 -12.88 4.22
C ASP A 117 -9.15 -12.20 5.26
N VAL A 118 -8.76 -12.22 6.54
CA VAL A 118 -9.51 -11.53 7.61
C VAL A 118 -9.61 -10.03 7.34
N THR A 119 -8.53 -9.39 6.92
CA THR A 119 -8.54 -7.95 6.59
C THR A 119 -9.52 -7.65 5.45
N LEU A 120 -9.53 -8.48 4.39
CA LEU A 120 -10.47 -8.34 3.28
C LEU A 120 -11.92 -8.60 3.70
N GLN A 121 -12.15 -9.54 4.61
CA GLN A 121 -13.49 -9.80 5.16
C GLN A 121 -14.01 -8.62 5.98
N VAL A 122 -13.16 -7.94 6.76
CA VAL A 122 -13.52 -6.70 7.47
C VAL A 122 -13.96 -5.61 6.48
N VAL A 123 -13.22 -5.40 5.40
CA VAL A 123 -13.58 -4.43 4.34
C VAL A 123 -14.88 -4.83 3.63
N ARG A 124 -15.15 -6.13 3.47
CA ARG A 124 -16.45 -6.57 2.92
C ARG A 124 -17.59 -6.29 3.87
N ILE A 125 -17.39 -6.50 5.18
CA ILE A 125 -18.41 -6.20 6.19
C ILE A 125 -18.76 -4.72 6.13
N GLU A 126 -17.76 -3.83 6.10
CA GLU A 126 -17.96 -2.37 5.93
C GLU A 126 -18.89 -2.07 4.75
N LYS A 127 -18.64 -2.67 3.59
CA LYS A 127 -19.44 -2.45 2.37
C LYS A 127 -20.83 -3.09 2.40
N GLN A 128 -21.03 -4.12 3.22
CA GLN A 128 -22.29 -4.86 3.36
C GLN A 128 -23.13 -4.37 4.55
N SER A 129 -22.62 -3.44 5.36
CA SER A 129 -23.26 -2.98 6.60
C SER A 129 -24.60 -2.28 6.45
N LEU A 130 -25.00 -1.93 5.21
CA LEU A 130 -26.25 -1.22 4.94
C LEU A 130 -27.51 -2.03 5.31
N ASP A 131 -27.42 -3.37 5.35
CA ASP A 131 -28.57 -4.26 5.60
C ASP A 131 -28.36 -5.29 6.73
N THR A 132 -27.24 -5.22 7.46
CA THR A 132 -26.85 -6.26 8.44
C THR A 132 -26.87 -5.72 9.88
N ASP A 133 -27.34 -6.52 10.84
CA ASP A 133 -27.30 -6.19 12.26
C ASP A 133 -25.85 -5.91 12.72
N VAL A 134 -25.66 -4.76 13.36
CA VAL A 134 -24.38 -4.28 13.91
C VAL A 134 -23.80 -5.28 14.90
N SER A 135 -24.63 -5.89 15.75
CA SER A 135 -24.18 -6.84 16.77
C SER A 135 -23.64 -8.12 16.15
N VAL A 136 -24.31 -8.62 15.10
CA VAL A 136 -23.87 -9.82 14.36
C VAL A 136 -22.56 -9.55 13.64
N SER A 137 -22.45 -8.38 13.00
CA SER A 137 -21.24 -7.96 12.30
C SER A 137 -20.05 -7.81 13.25
N LYS A 138 -20.27 -7.21 14.43
CA LYS A 138 -19.26 -7.07 15.48
C LYS A 138 -18.80 -8.43 16.02
N GLN A 139 -19.73 -9.36 16.29
CA GLN A 139 -19.39 -10.72 16.70
C GLN A 139 -18.58 -11.46 15.64
N LYS A 140 -18.93 -11.31 14.36
CA LYS A 140 -18.18 -11.91 13.25
C LYS A 140 -16.76 -11.36 13.16
N ILE A 141 -16.58 -10.05 13.29
CA ILE A 141 -15.25 -9.42 13.33
C ILE A 141 -14.44 -9.98 14.50
N LEU A 142 -15.04 -10.07 15.69
CA LEU A 142 -14.36 -10.64 16.86
C LEU A 142 -13.95 -12.09 16.65
N GLN A 143 -14.82 -12.91 16.05
CA GLN A 143 -14.50 -14.31 15.74
C GLN A 143 -13.29 -14.38 14.80
N MET A 144 -13.31 -13.65 13.68
CA MET A 144 -12.22 -13.64 12.71
C MET A 144 -10.90 -13.17 13.31
N LEU A 145 -10.91 -12.17 14.19
CA LEU A 145 -9.71 -11.71 14.88
C LEU A 145 -9.20 -12.72 15.92
N ASN A 146 -10.08 -13.44 16.60
CA ASN A 146 -9.68 -14.49 17.53
C ASN A 146 -9.03 -15.67 16.80
N ASP A 147 -9.53 -16.04 15.61
CA ASP A 147 -8.96 -17.10 14.78
C ASP A 147 -7.53 -16.79 14.28
N LEU A 148 -7.09 -15.52 14.32
CA LEU A 148 -5.70 -15.14 14.02
C LEU A 148 -4.74 -15.32 15.20
N VAL A 149 -5.27 -15.50 16.42
CA VAL A 149 -4.46 -15.64 17.65
C VAL A 149 -4.24 -17.10 18.01
N TYR A 150 -5.24 -17.94 17.77
CA TYR A 150 -5.32 -19.36 18.15
C TYR A 150 -4.99 -20.29 17.00
#